data_AF-A0A9R1UEB3-F1
#
_entry.id   AF-A0A9R1UEB3-F1
#
_cell.length_a   1.000
_cell.length_b   1.000
_cell.length_c   1.000
_cell.angle_alpha   90.00
_cell.angle_beta   90.00
_cell.angle_gamma   90.00
#
_symmetry.space_group_name_H-M   'P 1'
#
loop_
_entity.id
_entity.type
_entity.pdbx_description
1 polymer ?
#
loop_
_entity_poly.entity_id
_entity_poly.type
_entity_poly.pdbx_seq_one_letter_code
_entity_poly.pdbx_strand_id
1 'polypeptide(L)'
;MSIFEQNFSRLIRDAREVLTNIGHLKWARAYLSIICWNVLDMEVPQYFSVLSLNQRNVPIITLIEGIIEYMQNTFVERSIMADLNGHTCSCGKWRSLGIPCGHAIAAARHSNMHELLDMVQVYYHADVFQLIYQTQTVHPLPPPSEWETPDPLLAVLLPM
;
A
#
# COMPACT_ATOMS: atom_id res chain seq x y z
N MET A 1 17.22 17.08 -18.44
CA MET A 1 16.78 15.68 -18.31
C MET A 1 16.11 15.55 -16.95
N SER A 2 14.92 14.95 -16.84
CA SER A 2 14.23 14.86 -15.54
C SER A 2 15.02 13.95 -14.57
N ILE A 3 14.84 14.16 -13.26
CA ILE A 3 15.47 13.32 -12.21
C ILE A 3 15.13 11.83 -12.41
N PHE A 4 13.94 11.54 -12.93
CA PHE A 4 13.53 10.19 -13.30
C PHE A 4 14.45 9.59 -14.37
N GLU A 5 14.66 10.27 -15.50
CA GLU A 5 15.51 9.78 -16.58
C GLU A 5 16.95 9.56 -16.13
N GLN A 6 17.44 10.45 -15.25
CA GLN A 6 18.78 10.35 -14.71
C GLN A 6 18.96 9.15 -13.77
N ASN A 7 17.95 8.78 -12.99
CA ASN A 7 17.98 7.56 -12.18
C ASN A 7 17.67 6.29 -12.99
N PHE A 8 16.74 6.36 -13.94
CA PHE A 8 16.36 5.25 -14.80
C PHE A 8 17.53 4.78 -15.68
N SER A 9 18.32 5.73 -16.18
CA SER A 9 19.55 5.46 -16.93
C SER A 9 20.70 4.87 -16.09
N ARG A 10 20.58 4.84 -14.75
CA ARG A 10 21.54 4.19 -13.85
C ARG A 10 21.19 2.73 -13.54
N LEU A 11 20.00 2.26 -13.93
CA LEU A 11 19.60 0.87 -13.73
C LEU A 11 20.43 -0.08 -14.59
N ILE A 12 20.63 -1.31 -14.08
CA ILE A 12 21.23 -2.42 -14.82
C ILE A 12 20.43 -2.67 -16.11
N ARG A 13 21.13 -2.98 -17.20
CA ARG A 13 20.56 -3.08 -18.55
C ARG A 13 19.32 -3.98 -18.61
N ASP A 14 19.42 -5.17 -18.05
CA ASP A 14 18.36 -6.18 -18.13
C ASP A 14 17.11 -5.72 -17.36
N ALA A 15 17.29 -5.07 -16.20
CA ALA A 15 16.19 -4.48 -15.45
C ALA A 15 15.54 -3.32 -16.21
N ARG A 16 16.34 -2.47 -16.87
CA ARG A 16 15.83 -1.35 -17.67
C ARG A 16 15.00 -1.85 -18.85
N GLU A 17 15.44 -2.91 -19.52
CA GLU A 17 14.74 -3.51 -20.64
C GLU A 17 13.37 -4.07 -20.22
N VAL A 18 13.33 -4.82 -19.12
CA VAL A 18 12.08 -5.32 -18.53
C VAL A 18 11.14 -4.17 -18.18
N LEU A 19 11.62 -3.15 -17.47
CA LEU A 19 10.81 -2.00 -17.05
C LEU A 19 10.33 -1.16 -18.24
N THR A 20 11.14 -1.05 -19.29
CA THR A 20 10.74 -0.36 -20.53
C THR A 20 9.61 -1.12 -21.21
N ASN A 21 9.71 -2.45 -21.30
CA ASN A 21 8.68 -3.31 -21.90
C ASN A 21 7.36 -3.29 -21.13
N ILE A 22 7.40 -3.17 -19.79
CA ILE A 22 6.20 -3.02 -18.96
C ILE A 22 5.51 -1.67 -19.23
N GLY A 23 6.31 -0.62 -19.45
CA GLY A 23 5.88 0.76 -19.66
C GLY A 23 5.80 1.57 -18.36
N HIS A 24 6.42 2.76 -18.35
CA HIS A 24 6.60 3.59 -17.16
C HIS A 24 5.29 3.94 -16.43
N LEU A 25 4.16 4.07 -17.14
CA LEU A 25 2.85 4.34 -16.51
C LEU A 25 2.38 3.24 -15.56
N LYS A 26 2.89 2.01 -15.70
CA LYS A 26 2.46 0.86 -14.88
C LYS A 26 3.28 0.66 -13.62
N TRP A 27 4.50 1.19 -13.56
CA TRP A 27 5.42 0.92 -12.45
C TRP A 27 6.10 2.18 -11.89
N ALA A 28 6.23 3.25 -12.68
CA ALA A 28 6.88 4.48 -12.25
C ALA A 28 5.87 5.43 -11.61
N ARG A 29 5.95 5.57 -10.28
CA ARG A 29 5.07 6.46 -9.50
C ARG A 29 5.07 7.91 -10.00
N ALA A 30 6.18 8.38 -10.57
CA ALA A 30 6.30 9.72 -11.13
C ALA A 30 5.33 10.01 -12.30
N TYR A 31 4.78 8.97 -12.94
CA TYR A 31 3.88 9.09 -14.08
C TYR A 31 2.45 8.61 -13.78
N LEU A 32 2.16 8.22 -12.53
CA LEU A 32 0.79 7.93 -12.11
C LEU A 32 0.02 9.25 -11.99
N SER A 33 -1.11 9.37 -12.68
CA SER A 33 -1.99 10.54 -12.64
C SER A 33 -2.77 10.71 -11.32
N ILE A 34 -2.50 9.86 -10.32
CA ILE A 34 -3.21 9.81 -9.04
C ILE A 34 -2.31 10.41 -7.97
N ILE A 35 -2.88 11.28 -7.14
CA ILE A 35 -2.19 11.90 -6.00
C ILE A 35 -1.73 10.80 -5.03
N CYS A 36 -0.43 10.44 -5.10
CA CYS A 36 0.16 9.37 -4.30
C CYS A 36 0.90 9.87 -3.04
N TRP A 37 1.02 11.18 -2.87
CA TRP A 37 1.78 11.82 -1.79
C TRP A 37 1.00 11.87 -0.47
N ASN A 38 -0.33 11.77 -0.50
CA ASN A 38 -1.18 11.81 0.71
C ASN A 38 -1.84 10.45 1.02
N VAL A 39 -1.34 9.36 0.42
CA VAL A 39 -1.95 8.03 0.60
C VAL A 39 -1.54 7.40 1.93
N LEU A 40 -0.29 7.66 2.37
CA LEU A 40 0.27 7.19 3.64
C LEU A 40 0.01 8.15 4.82
N ASP A 41 -0.32 9.42 4.56
CA ASP A 41 -0.90 10.33 5.55
C ASP A 41 -2.39 10.03 5.78
N MET A 42 -2.71 8.77 6.06
CA MET A 42 -3.75 8.59 7.07
C MET A 42 -3.13 9.19 8.34
N GLU A 43 -3.82 10.08 9.02
CA GLU A 43 -3.37 10.69 10.28
C GLU A 43 -3.38 9.63 11.41
N VAL A 44 -2.66 8.53 11.20
CA VAL A 44 -2.43 7.42 12.11
C VAL A 44 -2.05 7.91 13.52
N PRO A 45 -1.29 9.02 13.70
CA PRO A 45 -1.05 9.58 15.03
C PRO A 45 -2.30 10.10 15.75
N GLN A 46 -3.24 10.75 15.05
CA GLN A 46 -4.50 11.24 15.64
C GLN A 46 -5.45 10.08 15.97
N TYR A 47 -5.42 9.06 15.13
CA TYR A 47 -6.15 7.82 15.36
C TYR A 47 -5.70 7.10 16.64
N PHE A 48 -4.38 6.96 16.82
CA PHE A 48 -3.84 6.35 18.04
C PHE A 48 -4.05 7.21 19.29
N SER A 49 -4.11 8.54 19.18
CA SER A 49 -4.36 9.40 20.35
C SER A 49 -5.78 9.21 20.92
N VAL A 50 -6.78 9.00 20.07
CA VAL A 50 -8.16 8.67 20.48
C VAL A 50 -8.23 7.31 21.20
N LEU A 51 -7.50 6.30 20.72
CA LEU A 51 -7.42 4.99 21.38
C LEU A 51 -6.63 5.02 22.71
N SER A 52 -5.60 5.88 22.80
CA SER A 52 -4.64 5.90 23.91
C SER A 52 -5.21 6.40 25.24
N LEU A 53 -6.34 7.10 25.21
CA LEU A 53 -6.95 7.70 26.41
C LEU A 53 -7.88 6.73 27.18
N ASN A 54 -8.55 5.78 26.52
CA ASN A 54 -9.65 5.00 27.14
C ASN A 54 -9.56 3.47 27.00
N GLN A 55 -8.53 2.90 26.35
CA GLN A 55 -8.60 1.49 25.87
C GLN A 55 -7.37 0.61 26.16
N ARG A 56 -6.41 1.02 27.01
CA ARG A 56 -5.20 0.18 27.24
C ARG A 56 -5.44 -1.17 27.93
N ASN A 57 -6.62 -1.38 28.52
CA ASN A 57 -6.95 -2.59 29.29
C ASN A 57 -8.13 -3.40 28.73
N VAL A 58 -8.54 -3.19 27.47
CA VAL A 58 -9.59 -4.00 26.84
C VAL A 58 -9.01 -5.15 26.01
N PRO A 59 -9.77 -6.23 25.78
CA PRO A 59 -9.36 -7.30 24.87
C PRO A 59 -9.02 -6.75 23.47
N ILE A 60 -8.01 -7.35 22.82
CA ILE A 60 -7.56 -6.91 21.48
C ILE A 60 -8.69 -6.91 20.44
N ILE A 61 -9.67 -7.82 20.59
CA ILE A 61 -10.85 -7.89 19.72
C ILE A 61 -11.70 -6.61 19.82
N THR A 62 -11.95 -6.13 21.03
CA THR A 62 -12.74 -4.92 21.29
C THR A 62 -12.02 -3.68 20.82
N LEU A 63 -10.69 -3.66 20.98
CA LEU A 63 -9.86 -2.61 20.42
C LEU A 63 -10.03 -2.57 18.90
N ILE A 64 -9.82 -3.71 18.21
CA ILE A 64 -9.96 -3.83 16.75
C ILE A 64 -11.37 -3.44 16.28
N GLU A 65 -12.42 -3.84 16.98
CA GLU A 65 -13.79 -3.45 16.66
C GLU A 65 -13.99 -1.94 16.75
N GLY A 66 -13.51 -1.30 17.82
CA GLY A 66 -13.55 0.16 17.96
C GLY A 66 -12.73 0.88 16.90
N ILE A 67 -11.60 0.30 16.49
CA ILE A 67 -10.79 0.81 15.36
C ILE A 67 -11.60 0.86 14.08
N ILE A 68 -12.22 -0.29 13.79
CA ILE A 68 -12.99 -0.51 12.59
C ILE A 68 -14.20 0.44 12.57
N GLU A 69 -14.89 0.63 13.71
CA GLU A 69 -16.02 1.53 13.86
C GLU A 69 -15.63 3.01 13.69
N TYR A 70 -14.56 3.46 14.34
CA TYR A 70 -14.08 4.83 14.19
C TYR A 70 -13.74 5.14 12.74
N MET A 71 -12.93 4.28 12.10
CA MET A 71 -12.58 4.43 10.69
C MET A 71 -13.84 4.51 9.83
N GLN A 72 -14.82 3.66 10.07
CA GLN A 72 -16.08 3.69 9.32
C GLN A 72 -16.81 5.01 9.48
N ASN A 73 -17.01 5.48 10.72
CA ASN A 73 -17.70 6.74 10.97
C ASN A 73 -16.99 7.92 10.29
N THR A 74 -15.64 7.92 10.25
CA THR A 74 -14.87 8.93 9.54
C THR A 74 -15.05 8.88 8.02
N PHE A 75 -15.28 7.70 7.44
CA PHE A 75 -15.31 7.49 5.99
C PHE A 75 -16.71 7.26 5.39
N VAL A 76 -17.76 7.09 6.20
CA VAL A 76 -19.13 6.78 5.77
C VAL A 76 -19.72 7.85 4.85
N GLU A 77 -19.53 9.14 5.15
CA GLU A 77 -20.06 10.24 4.31
C GLU A 77 -19.48 10.23 2.90
N ARG A 78 -18.26 9.68 2.74
CA ARG A 78 -17.54 9.58 1.47
C ARG A 78 -17.61 8.18 0.84
N SER A 79 -18.33 7.25 1.47
CA SER A 79 -18.50 5.86 0.99
C SER A 79 -19.22 5.78 -0.35
N ILE A 80 -20.08 6.76 -0.66
CA ILE A 80 -20.81 6.88 -1.94
C ILE A 80 -19.89 6.99 -3.17
N MET A 81 -18.59 7.23 -2.95
CA MET A 81 -17.60 7.37 -4.03
C MET A 81 -16.78 6.10 -4.29
N ALA A 82 -17.14 4.96 -3.68
CA ALA A 82 -16.54 3.67 -3.94
C ALA A 82 -17.40 2.82 -4.89
N ASP A 83 -16.78 2.28 -5.93
CA ASP A 83 -17.36 1.25 -6.79
C ASP A 83 -16.78 -0.10 -6.38
N LEU A 84 -17.61 -0.88 -5.69
CA LEU A 84 -17.23 -2.20 -5.17
C LEU A 84 -17.00 -3.22 -6.28
N ASN A 85 -17.73 -3.13 -7.40
CA ASN A 85 -17.58 -4.09 -8.51
C ASN A 85 -16.33 -3.78 -9.34
N GLY A 86 -16.02 -2.50 -9.51
CA GLY A 86 -14.81 -2.07 -10.23
C GLY A 86 -13.54 -2.11 -9.39
N HIS A 87 -13.62 -2.39 -8.08
CA HIS A 87 -12.51 -2.22 -7.12
C HIS A 87 -11.86 -0.84 -7.20
N THR A 88 -12.70 0.21 -7.26
CA THR A 88 -12.23 1.59 -7.33
C THR A 88 -12.86 2.48 -6.27
N CYS A 89 -12.16 3.55 -5.94
CA CYS A 89 -12.69 4.64 -5.12
C CYS A 89 -12.14 5.95 -5.66
N SER A 90 -12.93 7.02 -5.60
CA SER A 90 -12.51 8.37 -6.00
C SER A 90 -11.25 8.86 -5.28
N CYS A 91 -10.97 8.36 -4.08
CA CYS A 91 -9.74 8.69 -3.35
C CYS A 91 -8.48 8.09 -4.01
N GLY A 92 -8.63 7.22 -5.01
CA GLY A 92 -7.55 6.61 -5.77
C GLY A 92 -6.77 5.53 -5.03
N LYS A 93 -6.89 5.43 -3.70
CA LYS A 93 -6.12 4.50 -2.86
C LYS A 93 -6.33 3.03 -3.24
N TRP A 94 -7.58 2.62 -3.50
CA TRP A 94 -7.87 1.22 -3.83
C TRP A 94 -7.20 0.79 -5.13
N ARG A 95 -7.32 1.61 -6.18
CA ARG A 95 -6.63 1.36 -7.46
C ARG A 95 -5.12 1.37 -7.32
N SER A 96 -4.57 2.29 -6.51
CA SER A 96 -3.13 2.46 -6.37
C SER A 96 -2.47 1.38 -5.52
N LEU A 97 -3.13 0.90 -4.47
CA LEU A 97 -2.57 -0.06 -3.52
C LEU A 97 -3.02 -1.49 -3.81
N GLY A 98 -4.15 -1.68 -4.50
CA GLY A 98 -4.77 -2.99 -4.69
C GLY A 98 -5.44 -3.56 -3.44
N ILE A 99 -5.61 -2.74 -2.40
CA ILE A 99 -6.34 -3.08 -1.17
C ILE A 99 -7.45 -2.03 -0.93
N PRO A 100 -8.59 -2.42 -0.36
CA PRO A 100 -9.70 -1.49 -0.17
C PRO A 100 -9.32 -0.38 0.81
N CYS A 101 -9.69 0.86 0.44
CA CYS A 101 -9.53 2.01 1.33
C CYS A 101 -10.66 2.09 2.37
N GLY A 102 -10.53 2.97 3.36
CA GLY A 102 -11.59 3.18 4.38
C GLY A 102 -12.99 3.44 3.79
N HIS A 103 -13.09 4.20 2.69
CA HIS A 103 -14.38 4.42 2.00
C HIS A 103 -14.96 3.14 1.39
N ALA A 104 -14.12 2.31 0.79
CA ALA A 104 -14.52 1.04 0.17
C ALA A 104 -14.99 0.03 1.22
N ILE A 105 -14.28 -0.04 2.36
CA ILE A 105 -14.66 -0.88 3.49
C ILE A 105 -16.02 -0.45 4.05
N ALA A 106 -16.24 0.86 4.20
CA ALA A 106 -17.53 1.40 4.64
C ALA A 106 -18.66 1.07 3.65
N ALA A 107 -18.43 1.26 2.34
CA ALA A 107 -19.41 0.95 1.29
C ALA A 107 -19.75 -0.54 1.23
N ALA A 108 -18.74 -1.42 1.35
CA ALA A 108 -18.92 -2.88 1.35
C ALA A 108 -19.81 -3.33 2.51
N ARG A 109 -19.56 -2.82 3.72
CA ARG A 109 -20.41 -3.09 4.89
C ARG A 109 -21.84 -2.62 4.70
N HIS A 110 -22.04 -1.40 4.20
CA HIS A 110 -23.38 -0.88 3.94
C HIS A 110 -24.15 -1.72 2.91
N SER A 111 -23.42 -2.33 1.97
CA SER A 111 -23.97 -3.21 0.93
C SER A 111 -24.06 -4.68 1.37
N ASN A 112 -23.77 -5.01 2.65
CA ASN A 112 -23.68 -6.37 3.17
C ASN A 112 -22.77 -7.31 2.33
N MET A 113 -21.68 -6.75 1.77
CA MET A 113 -20.65 -7.53 1.09
C MET A 113 -19.72 -8.13 2.14
N HIS A 114 -19.72 -9.47 2.24
CA HIS A 114 -18.92 -10.21 3.20
C HIS A 114 -17.68 -10.87 2.59
N GLU A 115 -17.58 -10.90 1.25
CA GLU A 115 -16.46 -11.49 0.51
C GLU A 115 -15.27 -10.52 0.45
N LEU A 116 -14.59 -10.35 1.59
CA LEU A 116 -13.47 -9.43 1.74
C LEU A 116 -12.24 -9.82 0.90
N LEU A 117 -12.07 -11.11 0.61
CA LEU A 117 -10.96 -11.59 -0.22
C LEU A 117 -11.06 -11.07 -1.65
N ASP A 118 -12.28 -10.95 -2.18
CA ASP A 118 -12.51 -10.46 -3.55
C ASP A 118 -12.17 -8.97 -3.66
N MET A 119 -12.29 -8.23 -2.56
CA MET A 119 -11.92 -6.81 -2.52
C MET A 119 -10.41 -6.56 -2.60
N VAL A 120 -9.58 -7.60 -2.46
CA VAL A 120 -8.12 -7.51 -2.40
C VAL A 120 -7.53 -8.12 -3.66
N GLN A 121 -6.57 -7.41 -4.28
CA GLN A 121 -5.88 -7.92 -5.46
C GLN A 121 -5.14 -9.23 -5.17
N VAL A 122 -5.18 -10.13 -6.15
CA VAL A 122 -4.73 -11.53 -6.06
C VAL A 122 -3.29 -11.69 -5.56
N TYR A 123 -2.39 -10.74 -5.84
CA TYR A 123 -0.99 -10.81 -5.42
C TYR A 123 -0.78 -10.62 -3.90
N TYR A 124 -1.81 -10.22 -3.15
CA TYR A 124 -1.80 -10.21 -1.68
C TYR A 124 -2.44 -11.47 -1.07
N HIS A 125 -2.97 -12.39 -1.88
CA HIS A 125 -3.59 -13.60 -1.34
C HIS A 125 -2.50 -14.52 -0.78
N ALA A 126 -2.84 -15.21 0.31
CA ALA A 126 -1.87 -16.00 1.07
C ALA A 126 -1.31 -17.18 0.27
N ASP A 127 -2.16 -17.81 -0.55
CA ASP A 127 -1.79 -18.90 -1.46
C ASP A 127 -0.84 -18.41 -2.56
N VAL A 128 -1.08 -17.23 -3.14
CA VAL A 128 -0.22 -16.60 -4.14
C VAL A 128 1.12 -16.21 -3.53
N PHE A 129 1.11 -15.60 -2.35
CA PHE A 129 2.32 -15.32 -1.60
C PHE A 129 3.12 -16.61 -1.35
N GLN A 130 2.45 -17.65 -0.85
CA GLN A 130 3.07 -18.94 -0.61
C GLN A 130 3.68 -19.54 -1.87
N LEU A 131 2.97 -19.51 -3.00
CA LEU A 131 3.47 -20.03 -4.28
C LEU A 131 4.72 -19.28 -4.76
N ILE A 132 4.73 -17.94 -4.66
CA ILE A 132 5.88 -17.12 -5.05
C ILE A 132 7.12 -17.52 -4.24
N TYR A 133 6.99 -17.67 -2.93
CA TYR A 133 8.13 -17.99 -2.05
C TYR A 133 8.44 -19.49 -1.93
N GLN A 134 7.54 -20.38 -2.36
CA GLN A 134 7.81 -21.83 -2.44
C GLN A 134 8.74 -22.19 -3.60
N THR A 135 8.68 -21.44 -4.70
CA THR A 135 9.40 -21.78 -5.93
C THR A 135 10.85 -21.29 -5.95
N GLN A 136 11.22 -20.34 -5.08
CA GLN A 136 12.56 -19.79 -4.98
C GLN A 136 13.18 -20.03 -3.60
N THR A 137 14.46 -20.40 -3.58
CA THR A 137 15.25 -20.39 -2.35
C THR A 137 15.37 -18.95 -1.86
N VAL A 138 14.72 -18.64 -0.73
CA VAL A 138 14.92 -17.36 -0.05
C VAL A 138 16.32 -17.37 0.53
N HIS A 139 17.26 -16.66 -0.10
CA HIS A 139 18.60 -16.51 0.44
C HIS A 139 18.52 -15.62 1.69
N PRO A 140 18.99 -16.09 2.85
CA PRO A 140 19.08 -15.24 4.03
C PRO A 140 19.98 -14.05 3.70
N LEU A 141 19.64 -12.89 4.22
CA LEU A 141 20.56 -11.76 4.18
C LEU A 141 21.84 -12.15 4.91
N PRO A 142 23.03 -11.94 4.32
CA PRO A 142 24.28 -12.17 5.01
C PRO A 142 24.36 -11.26 6.26
N PRO A 143 25.23 -11.57 7.24
CA PRO A 143 25.38 -10.71 8.40
C PRO A 143 25.83 -9.29 7.99
N PRO A 144 25.51 -8.24 8.78
CA PRO A 144 25.87 -6.86 8.45
C PRO A 144 27.36 -6.64 8.16
N SER A 145 28.24 -7.49 8.69
CA SER A 145 29.68 -7.47 8.44
C SER A 145 30.08 -7.82 7.00
N GLU A 146 29.20 -8.48 6.26
CA GLU A 146 29.41 -8.91 4.87
C GLU A 146 28.62 -8.03 3.88
N TRP A 147 27.95 -6.98 4.36
CA TRP A 147 27.23 -6.08 3.47
C TRP A 147 28.22 -5.19 2.73
N GLU A 148 28.18 -5.23 1.41
CA GLU A 148 28.83 -4.21 0.59
C GLU A 148 28.08 -2.89 0.77
N THR A 149 28.61 -2.00 1.60
CA THR A 149 28.10 -0.63 1.68
C THR A 149 28.58 0.14 0.46
N PRO A 150 27.69 0.61 -0.44
CA PRO A 150 28.10 1.48 -1.53
C PRO A 150 28.79 2.73 -0.96
N ASP A 151 29.82 3.21 -1.66
CA ASP A 151 30.52 4.47 -1.37
C ASP A 151 29.50 5.61 -1.11
N PRO A 152 29.74 6.61 -0.22
CA PRO A 152 28.72 7.54 0.29
C PRO A 152 28.09 8.52 -0.71
N LEU A 153 28.04 8.22 -2.00
CA LEU A 153 27.44 9.03 -3.05
C LEU A 153 26.07 8.50 -3.50
N LEU A 154 25.16 8.30 -2.55
CA LEU A 154 23.75 8.61 -2.73
C LEU A 154 23.06 8.60 -1.36
N ALA A 155 23.16 9.70 -0.61
CA ALA A 155 22.07 10.05 0.27
C ALA A 155 20.84 10.24 -0.63
N VAL A 156 20.06 9.17 -0.81
CA VAL A 156 18.73 9.26 -1.39
C VAL A 156 17.93 10.04 -0.35
N LEU A 157 17.93 11.37 -0.50
CA LEU A 157 16.98 12.21 0.19
C LEU A 157 15.60 11.69 -0.22
N LEU A 158 14.90 11.07 0.72
CA LEU A 158 13.50 10.72 0.53
C LEU A 158 12.79 12.04 0.15
N PRO A 159 12.12 12.12 -1.00
CA PRO A 159 11.41 13.33 -1.36
C PRO A 159 10.35 13.60 -0.28
N MET A 160 10.46 14.77 0.35
CA MET A 160 9.36 15.37 1.12
C MET A 160 8.20 15.70 0.19
#